data_AF-A0A835Y0K8-F1
#
_entry.id   AF-A0A835Y0K8-F1
#
_cell.length_a   1.000
_cell.length_b   1.000
_cell.length_c   1.000
_cell.angle_alpha   90.00
_cell.angle_beta   90.00
_cell.angle_gamma   90.00
#
_symmetry.space_group_name_H-M   'P 1'
#
loop_
_entity.id
_entity.type
_entity.pdbx_description
1 polymer ?
#
loop_
_entity_poly.entity_id
_entity_poly.type
_entity_poly.pdbx_seq_one_letter_code
_entity_poly.pdbx_strand_id
1 'polypeptide(L)'
;MEVSSSSTALARGWRSTGAVANRVRPTRPSRCLVSCRAVYQTEASIPPPPPPPPPPPPSGSGVSRRGLLQQFGGFGAAAAVGGVVGYFLGSRGSGSGEGLTGEERAQVDELRREMRFRRDYAGHVFVQDPRSGKWWEVRLDAKLPGTLLLRDPSDQVYFISYNNLQQIDLTDDYVVASLFQNGDWGAAVQRVQARDEAGGLVDVVLDKEAFRDLISLRE
;
A
#
# COMPACT_ATOMS: atom_id res chain seq x y z
N MET A 1 -34.15 -45.91 -0.98
CA MET A 1 -35.11 -44.98 -1.58
C MET A 1 -34.35 -44.12 -2.56
N GLU A 2 -34.35 -44.56 -3.82
CA GLU A 2 -33.79 -43.86 -4.98
C GLU A 2 -34.74 -42.74 -5.38
N VAL A 3 -34.21 -41.55 -5.63
CA VAL A 3 -34.94 -40.50 -6.33
C VAL A 3 -34.08 -40.00 -7.48
N SER A 4 -34.39 -40.57 -8.64
CA SER A 4 -34.00 -40.15 -9.98
C SER A 4 -34.86 -38.95 -10.39
N SER A 5 -34.28 -37.92 -11.02
CA SER A 5 -34.94 -36.97 -11.95
C SER A 5 -33.92 -35.93 -12.44
N SER A 6 -33.43 -36.01 -13.69
CA SER A 6 -34.08 -35.58 -14.94
C SER A 6 -33.54 -34.24 -15.41
N SER A 7 -32.62 -34.35 -16.35
CA SER A 7 -32.01 -33.31 -17.18
C SER A 7 -33.07 -32.73 -18.14
N THR A 8 -33.10 -31.40 -18.31
CA THR A 8 -33.81 -30.75 -19.43
C THR A 8 -32.99 -29.55 -19.89
N ALA A 9 -32.24 -29.77 -20.98
CA ALA A 9 -31.51 -28.77 -21.72
C ALA A 9 -32.47 -27.98 -22.63
N LEU A 10 -32.47 -26.66 -22.52
CA LEU A 10 -33.21 -25.76 -23.42
C LEU A 10 -32.20 -24.97 -24.25
N ALA A 11 -31.90 -25.49 -25.43
CA ALA A 11 -31.11 -24.83 -26.45
C ALA A 11 -31.91 -23.65 -27.04
N ARG A 12 -31.43 -22.42 -26.84
CA ARG A 12 -31.92 -21.24 -27.56
C ARG A 12 -30.84 -20.79 -28.54
N GLY A 13 -31.12 -20.96 -29.82
CA GLY A 13 -30.27 -20.54 -30.93
C GLY A 13 -30.10 -19.03 -30.97
N TRP A 14 -28.84 -18.59 -31.03
CA TRP A 14 -28.48 -17.22 -31.34
C TRP A 14 -28.27 -17.09 -32.86
N ARG A 15 -29.05 -16.20 -33.48
CA ARG A 15 -28.89 -15.78 -34.87
C ARG A 15 -27.72 -14.80 -34.93
N SER A 16 -26.70 -15.15 -35.71
CA SER A 16 -25.58 -14.28 -36.04
C SER A 16 -26.00 -13.36 -37.19
N THR A 17 -26.28 -12.09 -36.89
CA THR A 17 -26.34 -11.03 -37.91
C THR A 17 -24.96 -10.43 -38.07
N GLY A 18 -24.35 -10.67 -39.23
CA GLY A 18 -23.05 -10.13 -39.62
C GLY A 18 -23.09 -8.60 -39.70
N ALA A 19 -22.35 -7.95 -38.80
CA ALA A 19 -21.98 -6.56 -38.93
C ALA A 19 -20.63 -6.47 -39.64
N VAL A 20 -20.62 -5.84 -40.81
CA VAL A 20 -19.41 -5.48 -41.56
C VAL A 20 -18.68 -4.39 -40.79
N ALA A 21 -17.73 -4.79 -39.95
CA ALA A 21 -16.89 -3.87 -39.18
C ALA A 21 -15.82 -3.27 -40.10
N ASN A 22 -15.96 -1.97 -40.35
CA ASN A 22 -15.00 -1.13 -41.05
C ASN A 22 -13.70 -1.09 -40.22
N ARG A 23 -12.63 -1.74 -40.70
CA ARG A 23 -11.31 -1.74 -40.04
C ARG A 23 -10.65 -0.37 -40.17
N VAL A 24 -10.94 0.52 -39.23
CA VAL A 24 -10.08 1.67 -38.94
C VAL A 24 -8.79 1.10 -38.33
N ARG A 25 -7.66 1.29 -39.02
CA ARG A 25 -6.35 0.89 -38.50
C ARG A 25 -6.10 1.64 -37.19
N PRO A 26 -5.85 0.96 -36.05
CA PRO A 26 -5.43 1.64 -34.85
C PRO A 26 -4.03 2.22 -35.09
N THR A 27 -3.96 3.55 -35.17
CA THR A 27 -2.71 4.29 -35.06
C THR A 27 -2.10 3.93 -33.71
N ARG A 28 -0.91 3.31 -33.75
CA ARG A 28 -0.13 2.99 -32.54
C ARG A 28 -0.02 4.25 -31.68
N PRO A 29 -0.40 4.20 -30.38
CA PRO A 29 -0.14 5.31 -29.50
C PRO A 29 1.38 5.48 -29.40
N SER A 30 1.87 6.60 -29.90
CA SER A 30 3.24 7.04 -29.69
C SER A 30 3.46 7.09 -28.19
N ARG A 31 4.32 6.20 -27.67
CA ARG A 31 4.76 6.21 -26.27
C ARG A 31 5.52 7.52 -26.06
N CYS A 32 4.81 8.54 -25.59
CA CYS A 32 5.42 9.77 -25.12
C CYS A 32 6.11 9.41 -23.80
N LEU A 33 7.44 9.32 -23.81
CA LEU A 33 8.24 9.17 -22.61
C LEU A 33 8.19 10.51 -21.86
N VAL A 34 7.09 10.75 -21.15
CA VAL A 34 6.94 11.92 -20.30
C VAL A 34 7.88 11.73 -19.12
N SER A 35 9.01 12.44 -19.15
CA SER A 35 9.91 12.55 -18.01
C SER A 35 9.26 13.45 -16.97
N CYS A 36 8.39 12.86 -16.14
CA CYS A 36 7.75 13.55 -15.03
C CYS A 36 8.79 13.85 -13.94
N ARG A 37 9.43 15.02 -14.02
CA ARG A 37 10.20 15.55 -12.90
C ARG A 37 9.20 16.10 -11.88
N ALA A 38 8.82 15.30 -10.89
CA ALA A 38 8.07 15.78 -9.74
C ALA A 38 8.88 16.90 -9.05
N VAL A 39 8.37 18.13 -9.15
CA VAL A 39 8.90 19.29 -8.43
C VAL A 39 8.06 19.44 -7.18
N TYR A 40 8.57 18.92 -6.07
CA TYR A 40 7.98 19.14 -4.76
C TYR A 40 8.19 20.61 -4.39
N GLN A 41 7.13 21.42 -4.45
CA GLN A 41 7.14 22.78 -3.90
C GLN A 41 7.01 22.65 -2.38
N THR A 42 8.14 22.52 -1.71
CA THR A 42 8.20 22.73 -0.27
C THR A 42 7.97 24.23 -0.05
N GLU A 43 6.79 24.58 0.43
CA GLU A 43 6.45 25.93 0.89
C GLU A 43 7.62 26.49 1.70
N ALA A 44 8.18 27.62 1.24
CA ALA A 44 9.43 28.17 1.75
C ALA A 44 9.25 28.59 3.21
N SER A 45 9.61 27.68 4.11
CA SER A 45 9.60 27.84 5.56
C SER A 45 10.48 29.02 5.96
N ILE A 46 9.87 30.04 6.55
CA ILE A 46 10.56 31.08 7.32
C ILE A 46 11.47 30.33 8.32
N PRO A 47 12.78 30.65 8.40
CA PRO A 47 13.70 29.89 9.23
C PRO A 47 13.14 29.83 10.66
N PRO A 48 13.00 28.62 11.24
CA PRO A 48 12.47 28.50 12.58
C PRO A 48 13.35 29.32 13.53
N PRO A 49 12.77 30.00 14.53
CA PRO A 49 13.55 30.71 15.53
C PRO A 49 14.59 29.76 16.13
N PRO A 50 15.81 30.26 16.46
CA PRO A 50 16.86 29.42 17.01
C PRO A 50 16.31 28.68 18.24
N PRO A 51 16.55 27.37 18.37
CA PRO A 51 16.07 26.62 19.51
C PRO A 51 16.64 27.23 20.79
N PRO A 52 15.84 27.32 21.87
CA PRO A 52 16.37 27.72 23.17
C PRO A 52 17.53 26.81 23.57
N PRO A 53 18.55 27.33 24.28
CA PRO A 53 19.69 26.54 24.71
C PRO A 53 19.20 25.31 25.49
N PRO A 54 19.78 24.11 25.25
CA PRO A 54 19.34 22.92 25.95
C PRO A 54 19.54 23.08 27.46
N PRO A 55 18.59 22.63 28.28
CA PRO A 55 18.79 22.57 29.72
C PRO A 55 20.01 21.69 30.03
N PRO A 56 20.77 22.00 31.10
CA PRO A 56 21.91 21.19 31.51
C PRO A 56 21.47 19.73 31.73
N PRO A 57 22.27 18.74 31.29
CA PRO A 57 21.91 17.34 31.42
C PRO A 57 21.75 16.97 32.90
N PRO A 58 20.66 16.27 33.29
CA PRO A 58 20.55 15.72 34.62
C PRO A 58 21.64 14.66 34.80
N SER A 59 22.45 14.80 35.86
CA SER A 59 23.41 13.79 36.27
C SER A 59 22.65 12.53 36.72
N GLY A 60 22.51 11.52 35.87
CA GLY A 60 21.96 10.24 36.34
C GLY A 60 21.49 9.25 35.28
N SER A 61 22.04 8.05 35.39
CA SER A 61 21.43 6.75 35.09
C SER A 61 21.14 6.43 33.61
N GLY A 62 22.05 5.66 33.01
CA GLY A 62 21.91 5.14 31.65
C GLY A 62 20.63 4.33 31.45
N VAL A 63 19.71 4.87 30.65
CA VAL A 63 18.51 4.16 30.17
C VAL A 63 18.81 3.62 28.77
N SER A 64 18.80 2.29 28.68
CA SER A 64 19.08 1.50 27.49
C SER A 64 18.05 1.77 26.38
N ARG A 65 18.51 1.96 25.12
CA ARG A 65 17.71 2.20 23.90
C ARG A 65 16.85 1.01 23.43
N ARG A 66 16.37 0.16 24.35
CA ARG A 66 15.48 -0.98 24.06
C ARG A 66 13.99 -0.69 24.31
N GLY A 67 13.62 0.52 24.74
CA GLY A 67 12.28 0.81 25.26
C GLY A 67 11.20 1.28 24.27
N LEU A 68 11.52 1.82 23.09
CA LEU A 68 10.49 2.47 22.25
C LEU A 68 9.58 1.47 21.52
N LEU A 69 10.07 0.26 21.22
CA LEU A 69 9.24 -0.84 20.68
C LEU A 69 8.40 -1.54 21.76
N GLN A 70 8.67 -1.31 23.06
CA GLN A 70 7.87 -1.84 24.15
C GLN A 70 6.65 -0.97 24.46
N GLN A 71 6.64 0.31 24.06
CA GLN A 71 5.54 1.22 24.34
C GLN A 71 4.31 1.00 23.44
N PHE A 72 4.47 0.38 22.27
CA PHE A 72 3.36 -0.09 21.42
C PHE A 72 3.09 -1.60 21.55
N GLY A 73 3.92 -2.33 22.30
CA GLY A 73 3.74 -3.77 22.60
C GLY A 73 3.04 -4.06 23.93
N GLY A 74 2.44 -3.05 24.56
CA GLY A 74 1.86 -3.10 25.90
C GLY A 74 0.44 -3.68 26.02
N PHE A 75 0.03 -4.59 25.13
CA PHE A 75 -1.16 -5.43 25.36
C PHE A 75 -0.72 -6.80 25.89
N GLY A 76 -0.25 -6.79 27.13
CA GLY A 76 0.00 -7.99 27.92
C GLY A 76 -1.24 -8.38 28.72
N ALA A 77 -1.80 -9.54 28.38
CA ALA A 77 -2.51 -10.47 29.25
C ALA A 77 -3.85 -10.02 29.91
N ALA A 78 -4.96 -10.41 29.29
CA ALA A 78 -6.03 -11.12 30.00
C ALA A 78 -6.97 -11.85 29.02
N ALA A 79 -7.29 -13.10 29.39
CA ALA A 79 -8.42 -13.94 28.96
C ALA A 79 -8.38 -14.59 27.57
N ALA A 80 -7.89 -15.84 27.60
CA ALA A 80 -8.43 -17.00 26.91
C ALA A 80 -9.88 -16.87 26.39
N VAL A 81 -10.04 -16.52 25.10
CA VAL A 81 -11.14 -16.99 24.24
C VAL A 81 -10.59 -17.11 22.81
N GLY A 82 -10.35 -18.34 22.35
CA GLY A 82 -10.18 -18.71 20.94
C GLY A 82 -8.92 -18.16 20.24
N GLY A 83 -7.90 -19.00 20.04
CA GLY A 83 -6.60 -18.62 19.50
C GLY A 83 -6.65 -17.89 18.16
N VAL A 84 -5.70 -16.95 17.98
CA VAL A 84 -5.12 -16.46 16.71
C VAL A 84 -4.09 -15.32 16.99
N VAL A 85 -4.18 -14.63 18.14
CA VAL A 85 -3.36 -13.42 18.42
C VAL A 85 -1.87 -13.69 18.74
N GLY A 86 -1.47 -14.95 18.94
CA GLY A 86 -0.07 -15.32 19.25
C GLY A 86 0.90 -15.33 18.05
N TYR A 87 0.41 -15.34 16.80
CA TYR A 87 1.27 -15.57 15.63
C TYR A 87 2.11 -14.35 15.24
N PHE A 88 1.67 -13.12 15.54
CA PHE A 88 2.39 -11.91 15.12
C PHE A 88 3.66 -11.61 15.93
N LEU A 89 3.83 -12.18 17.13
CA LEU A 89 5.00 -11.91 17.97
C LEU A 89 6.15 -12.92 17.78
N GLY A 90 5.96 -14.00 17.00
CA GLY A 90 6.88 -15.15 16.94
C GLY A 90 7.65 -15.39 15.64
N SER A 91 7.23 -14.86 14.48
CA SER A 91 7.75 -15.31 13.17
C SER A 91 9.03 -14.62 12.67
N ARG A 92 9.82 -13.96 13.54
CA ARG A 92 11.08 -13.29 13.15
C ARG A 92 12.34 -14.19 13.16
N GLY A 93 12.21 -15.51 13.30
CA GLY A 93 13.31 -16.47 13.05
C GLY A 93 12.97 -17.32 11.83
N SER A 94 13.47 -17.04 10.62
CA SER A 94 14.80 -17.43 10.15
C SER A 94 15.18 -18.87 10.53
N GLY A 95 14.95 -19.85 9.63
CA GLY A 95 15.65 -21.13 9.76
C GLY A 95 15.22 -22.29 8.86
N SER A 96 13.94 -22.44 8.52
CA SER A 96 13.49 -23.61 7.73
C SER A 96 12.71 -23.13 6.52
N GLY A 97 13.19 -23.45 5.31
CA GLY A 97 12.57 -23.12 4.02
C GLY A 97 11.24 -23.84 3.75
N GLU A 98 10.54 -24.25 4.81
CA GLU A 98 9.21 -24.83 4.74
C GLU A 98 8.22 -23.67 4.69
N GLY A 99 7.77 -23.33 3.48
CA GLY A 99 6.77 -22.29 3.27
C GLY A 99 5.48 -22.61 4.06
N LEU A 100 4.75 -21.56 4.43
CA LEU A 100 3.47 -21.68 5.14
C LEU A 100 2.55 -22.68 4.43
N THR A 101 1.90 -23.53 5.22
CA THR A 101 0.85 -24.42 4.72
C THR A 101 -0.32 -23.62 4.15
N GLY A 102 -1.17 -24.26 3.33
CA GLY A 102 -2.35 -23.60 2.75
C GLY A 102 -3.31 -23.03 3.80
N GLU A 103 -3.46 -23.71 4.94
CA GLU A 103 -4.30 -23.27 6.05
C GLU A 103 -3.72 -22.04 6.77
N GLU A 104 -2.41 -22.05 7.04
CA GLU A 104 -1.73 -20.90 7.65
C GLU A 104 -1.81 -19.67 6.74
N ARG A 105 -1.65 -19.85 5.43
CA ARG A 105 -1.82 -18.74 4.47
C ARG A 105 -3.23 -18.17 4.51
N ALA A 106 -4.26 -19.00 4.61
CA ALA A 106 -5.64 -18.54 4.72
C ALA A 106 -5.88 -17.76 6.02
N GLN A 107 -5.32 -18.21 7.14
CA GLN A 107 -5.42 -17.51 8.43
C GLN A 107 -4.72 -16.13 8.38
N VAL A 108 -3.52 -16.07 7.79
CA VAL A 108 -2.80 -14.80 7.60
C VAL A 108 -3.61 -13.86 6.70
N ASP A 109 -4.20 -14.35 5.61
CA ASP A 109 -5.01 -13.53 4.72
C ASP A 109 -6.31 -13.03 5.38
N GLU A 110 -6.90 -13.79 6.29
CA GLU A 110 -8.05 -13.35 7.08
C GLU A 110 -7.66 -12.22 8.05
N LEU A 111 -6.54 -12.36 8.76
CA LEU A 111 -6.01 -11.30 9.62
C LEU A 111 -5.70 -10.01 8.85
N ARG A 112 -5.12 -10.14 7.65
CA ARG A 112 -4.88 -8.97 6.77
C ARG A 112 -6.20 -8.29 6.40
N ARG A 113 -7.23 -9.08 6.07
CA ARG A 113 -8.57 -8.57 5.73
C ARG A 113 -9.21 -7.84 6.91
N GLU A 114 -9.08 -8.38 8.12
CA GLU A 114 -9.54 -7.72 9.35
C GLU A 114 -8.86 -6.36 9.54
N MET A 115 -7.55 -6.30 9.28
CA MET A 115 -6.75 -5.07 9.31
C MET A 115 -6.88 -4.20 8.04
N ARG A 116 -7.80 -4.54 7.12
CA ARG A 116 -8.11 -3.79 5.90
C ARG A 116 -6.92 -3.60 4.95
N PHE A 117 -6.00 -4.56 4.91
CA PHE A 117 -4.99 -4.64 3.87
C PHE A 117 -4.92 -6.04 3.27
N ARG A 118 -4.21 -6.22 2.16
CA ARG A 118 -3.93 -7.52 1.55
C ARG A 118 -2.63 -7.47 0.79
N ARG A 119 -2.08 -8.64 0.47
CA ARG A 119 -0.94 -8.76 -0.44
C ARG A 119 -1.29 -9.67 -1.59
N ASP A 120 -0.77 -9.35 -2.77
CA ASP A 120 -0.80 -10.31 -3.88
C ASP A 120 0.42 -11.24 -3.84
N TYR A 121 0.43 -12.24 -4.73
CA TYR A 121 1.53 -13.21 -4.83
C TYR A 121 2.85 -12.59 -5.28
N ALA A 122 2.82 -11.38 -5.85
CA ALA A 122 4.02 -10.63 -6.23
C ALA A 122 4.51 -9.72 -5.08
N GLY A 123 3.88 -9.78 -3.91
CA GLY A 123 4.26 -9.01 -2.73
C GLY A 123 3.76 -7.57 -2.72
N HIS A 124 2.87 -7.20 -3.65
CA HIS A 124 2.29 -5.86 -3.67
C HIS A 124 1.28 -5.70 -2.56
N VAL A 125 1.38 -4.60 -1.81
CA VAL A 125 0.50 -4.28 -0.71
C VAL A 125 -0.68 -3.47 -1.24
N PHE A 126 -1.89 -3.87 -0.86
CA PHE A 126 -3.10 -3.11 -1.09
C PHE A 126 -3.77 -2.78 0.23
N VAL A 127 -4.20 -1.54 0.39
CA VAL A 127 -4.92 -1.07 1.58
C VAL A 127 -6.33 -0.65 1.18
N GLN A 128 -7.31 -0.91 2.04
CA GLN A 128 -8.68 -0.52 1.79
C GLN A 128 -8.95 0.85 2.43
N ASP A 129 -9.41 1.81 1.63
CA ASP A 129 -9.87 3.09 2.14
C ASP A 129 -11.11 2.87 3.02
N PRO A 130 -11.09 3.24 4.31
CA PRO A 130 -12.22 3.06 5.21
C PRO A 130 -13.49 3.81 4.77
N ARG A 131 -13.35 4.88 3.98
CA ARG A 131 -14.48 5.72 3.55
C ARG A 131 -15.12 5.18 2.28
N SER A 132 -14.32 4.87 1.26
CA SER A 132 -14.84 4.39 -0.03
C SER A 132 -14.95 2.87 -0.14
N GLY A 133 -14.29 2.11 0.75
CA GLY A 133 -14.17 0.65 0.65
C GLY A 133 -13.31 0.17 -0.53
N LYS A 134 -12.68 1.08 -1.26
CA LYS A 134 -11.85 0.78 -2.44
C LYS A 134 -10.45 0.35 -2.02
N TRP A 135 -9.85 -0.53 -2.81
CA TRP A 135 -8.48 -1.01 -2.61
C TRP A 135 -7.47 -0.13 -3.36
N TRP A 136 -6.47 0.37 -2.64
CA TRP A 136 -5.41 1.23 -3.15
C TRP A 136 -4.09 0.45 -3.11
N GLU A 137 -3.29 0.52 -4.18
CA GLU A 137 -1.97 -0.12 -4.24
C GLU A 137 -0.94 0.80 -3.57
N VAL A 138 -0.14 0.26 -2.65
CA VAL A 138 0.84 1.02 -1.86
C VAL A 138 2.26 0.60 -2.24
N ARG A 139 3.14 1.58 -2.42
CA ARG A 139 4.57 1.38 -2.68
C ARG A 139 5.42 2.36 -1.89
N LEU A 140 6.68 2.00 -1.67
CA LEU A 140 7.70 2.92 -1.17
C LEU A 140 8.19 3.81 -2.31
N ASP A 141 8.40 5.10 -2.03
CA ASP A 141 9.17 5.95 -2.93
C ASP A 141 10.66 5.61 -2.77
N ALA A 142 11.34 5.28 -3.87
CA ALA A 142 12.77 5.01 -3.89
C ALA A 142 13.64 6.27 -3.81
N LYS A 143 13.06 7.46 -3.96
CA LYS A 143 13.78 8.74 -3.96
C LYS A 143 13.69 9.44 -2.61
N LEU A 144 12.53 9.38 -1.95
CA LEU A 144 12.28 10.09 -0.70
C LEU A 144 12.05 9.10 0.44
N PRO A 145 13.01 8.96 1.38
CA PRO A 145 12.82 8.07 2.53
C PRO A 145 11.61 8.51 3.36
N GLY A 146 10.88 7.53 3.88
CA GLY A 146 9.65 7.78 4.64
C GLY A 146 8.44 8.22 3.80
N THR A 147 8.55 8.24 2.46
CA THR A 147 7.44 8.57 1.58
C THR A 147 6.84 7.30 0.96
N LEU A 148 5.52 7.19 1.06
CA LEU A 148 4.72 6.14 0.42
C LEU A 148 3.96 6.74 -0.75
N LEU A 149 3.93 6.00 -1.86
CA LEU A 149 3.10 6.28 -3.02
C LEU A 149 1.87 5.37 -2.96
N LEU A 150 0.71 5.93 -3.25
CA LEU A 150 -0.55 5.20 -3.29
C LEU A 150 -1.23 5.43 -4.65
N ARG A 151 -1.77 4.37 -5.22
CA ARG A 151 -2.54 4.42 -6.46
C ARG A 151 -3.96 3.96 -6.21
N ASP A 152 -4.93 4.78 -6.55
CA ASP A 152 -6.34 4.44 -6.42
C ASP A 152 -6.83 3.59 -7.62
N PRO A 153 -8.07 3.05 -7.58
CA PRO A 153 -8.63 2.32 -8.73
C PRO A 153 -8.93 3.18 -9.96
N SER A 154 -8.80 4.50 -9.87
CA SER A 154 -8.97 5.45 -10.97
C SER A 154 -7.63 5.91 -11.53
N ASP A 155 -6.56 5.17 -11.23
CA ASP A 155 -5.19 5.38 -11.69
C ASP A 155 -4.56 6.71 -11.22
N GLN A 156 -5.18 7.40 -10.26
CA GLN A 156 -4.63 8.61 -9.67
C GLN A 156 -3.58 8.28 -8.62
N VAL A 157 -2.50 9.06 -8.60
CA VAL A 157 -1.36 8.83 -7.71
C VAL A 157 -1.35 9.85 -6.59
N TYR A 158 -1.14 9.34 -5.39
CA TYR A 158 -1.07 10.09 -4.15
C TYR A 158 0.24 9.76 -3.43
N PHE A 159 0.63 10.60 -2.49
CA PHE A 159 1.74 10.32 -1.59
C PHE A 159 1.39 10.68 -0.15
N ILE A 160 2.05 9.99 0.79
CA ILE A 160 2.05 10.30 2.23
C ILE A 160 3.50 10.30 2.69
N SER A 161 3.89 11.29 3.49
CA SER A 161 5.24 11.38 4.04
C SER A 161 5.21 11.26 5.56
N TYR A 162 6.04 10.36 6.10
CA TYR A 162 6.21 10.14 7.53
C TYR A 162 7.59 10.66 7.97
N ASN A 163 7.62 11.89 8.49
CA ASN A 163 8.87 12.59 8.84
C ASN A 163 9.75 11.85 9.87
N ASN A 164 9.19 10.93 10.65
CA ASN A 164 9.88 10.25 11.74
C ASN A 164 10.33 8.82 11.39
N LEU A 165 10.04 8.32 10.18
CA LEU A 165 10.36 6.95 9.77
C LEU A 165 11.38 6.99 8.63
N GLN A 166 12.65 6.80 8.98
CA GLN A 166 13.73 6.76 7.99
C GLN A 166 13.70 5.51 7.12
N GLN A 167 13.07 4.43 7.60
CA GLN A 167 12.94 3.17 6.88
C GLN A 167 11.57 2.57 7.17
N ILE A 168 10.74 2.52 6.14
CA ILE A 168 9.46 1.80 6.17
C ILE A 168 9.68 0.50 5.41
N ASP A 169 9.48 -0.63 6.08
CA ASP A 169 9.56 -1.93 5.44
C ASP A 169 8.15 -2.45 5.15
N LEU A 170 7.71 -2.27 3.90
CA LEU A 170 6.43 -2.83 3.46
C LEU A 170 6.46 -4.35 3.35
N THR A 171 7.60 -5.03 3.54
CA THR A 171 7.63 -6.50 3.58
C THR A 171 7.06 -7.05 4.90
N ASP A 172 7.03 -6.23 5.96
CA ASP A 172 6.50 -6.58 7.28
C ASP A 172 5.01 -6.19 7.42
N ASP A 173 4.15 -7.18 7.64
CA ASP A 173 2.71 -6.97 7.82
C ASP A 173 2.37 -6.13 9.04
N TYR A 174 3.18 -6.19 10.11
CA TYR A 174 2.98 -5.36 11.28
C TYR A 174 3.20 -3.87 10.98
N VAL A 175 4.19 -3.56 10.13
CA VAL A 175 4.45 -2.19 9.69
C VAL A 175 3.28 -1.69 8.86
N VAL A 176 2.79 -2.49 7.91
CA VAL A 176 1.61 -2.13 7.10
C VAL A 176 0.38 -1.93 7.99
N ALA A 177 0.10 -2.85 8.90
CA ALA A 177 -1.01 -2.74 9.83
C ALA A 177 -0.91 -1.45 10.65
N SER A 178 0.22 -1.19 11.31
CA SER A 178 0.38 -0.01 12.18
C SER A 178 0.23 1.33 11.43
N LEU A 179 0.63 1.39 10.15
CA LEU A 179 0.49 2.59 9.32
C LEU A 179 -0.95 2.84 8.87
N PHE A 180 -1.72 1.78 8.57
CA PHE A 180 -3.01 1.90 7.89
C PHE A 180 -4.24 1.53 8.74
N GLN A 181 -4.06 0.88 9.89
CA GLN A 181 -5.14 0.37 10.75
C GLN A 181 -6.13 1.45 11.18
N ASN A 182 -5.65 2.66 11.50
CA ASN A 182 -6.50 3.74 12.00
C ASN A 182 -7.40 4.34 10.92
N GLY A 183 -7.09 4.13 9.63
CA GLY A 183 -7.84 4.72 8.53
C GLY A 183 -7.66 6.23 8.33
N ASP A 184 -6.93 6.90 9.22
CA ASP A 184 -6.66 8.35 9.16
C ASP A 184 -5.70 8.74 8.03
N TRP A 185 -5.03 7.76 7.43
CA TRP A 185 -4.13 7.97 6.30
C TRP A 185 -4.82 8.68 5.13
N GLY A 186 -6.13 8.49 4.95
CA GLY A 186 -6.93 9.16 3.92
C GLY A 186 -7.04 10.68 4.08
N ALA A 187 -6.74 11.23 5.26
CA ALA A 187 -6.63 12.68 5.47
C ALA A 187 -5.20 13.20 5.23
N ALA A 188 -4.19 12.32 5.29
CA ALA A 188 -2.78 12.66 5.10
C ALA A 188 -2.30 12.54 3.64
N VAL A 189 -3.08 11.88 2.77
CA VAL A 189 -2.74 11.74 1.34
C VAL A 189 -2.76 13.09 0.62
N GLN A 190 -1.74 13.32 -0.19
CA GLN A 190 -1.64 14.46 -1.10
C GLN A 190 -1.58 13.95 -2.55
N ARG A 191 -2.23 14.64 -3.48
CA ARG A 191 -2.22 14.26 -4.90
C ARG A 191 -0.87 14.60 -5.50
N VAL A 192 -0.31 13.67 -6.27
CA VAL A 192 0.91 13.94 -7.03
C VAL A 192 0.54 14.78 -8.24
N GLN A 193 1.16 15.94 -8.37
CA GLN A 193 0.98 16.84 -9.51
C GLN A 193 2.30 16.98 -10.27
N ALA A 194 2.21 16.98 -11.59
CA ALA A 194 3.32 17.25 -12.49
C ALA A 194 3.06 18.55 -13.24
N ARG A 195 4.15 19.23 -13.60
CA ARG A 195 4.07 20.43 -14.43
C ARG A 195 4.00 20.02 -15.89
N ASP A 196 3.00 20.48 -16.62
CA ASP A 196 2.88 20.27 -18.06
C ASP A 196 3.83 21.18 -18.86
N GLU A 197 3.85 21.02 -20.18
CA GLU A 197 4.68 21.82 -21.08
C GLU A 197 4.32 23.32 -21.07
N ALA A 198 3.07 23.66 -20.73
CA ALA A 198 2.60 25.03 -20.59
C ALA A 198 2.90 25.63 -19.21
N GLY A 199 3.48 24.85 -18.29
CA GLY A 199 3.78 25.27 -16.94
C GLY A 199 2.61 25.11 -15.95
N GLY A 200 1.47 24.56 -16.37
CA GLY A 200 0.31 24.25 -15.53
C GLY A 200 0.54 23.00 -14.68
N LEU A 201 -0.15 22.91 -13.55
CA LEU A 201 -0.12 21.72 -12.69
C LEU A 201 -1.24 20.77 -13.10
N VAL A 202 -0.88 19.54 -13.44
CA VAL A 202 -1.80 18.47 -13.82
C VAL A 202 -1.62 17.31 -12.86
N ASP A 203 -2.73 16.71 -12.44
CA ASP A 203 -2.70 15.53 -11.59
C ASP A 203 -2.11 14.35 -12.34
N VAL A 204 -1.21 13.63 -11.69
CA VAL A 204 -0.54 12.48 -12.28
C VAL A 204 -1.46 11.27 -12.25
N VAL A 205 -1.72 10.73 -13.44
CA VAL A 205 -2.45 9.49 -13.66
C VAL A 205 -1.49 8.45 -14.21
N LEU A 206 -1.37 7.32 -13.52
CA LEU A 206 -0.51 6.20 -13.91
C LEU A 206 -1.30 4.91 -13.86
N ASP A 207 -1.28 4.18 -14.98
CA ASP A 207 -1.76 2.82 -14.99
C ASP A 207 -0.92 1.93 -14.05
N LYS A 208 -1.41 0.71 -13.84
CA LYS A 208 -0.81 -0.25 -12.92
C LYS A 208 0.64 -0.60 -13.27
N GLU A 209 0.97 -0.72 -14.55
CA GLU A 209 2.30 -1.12 -15.02
C GLU A 209 3.27 0.06 -14.87
N ALA A 210 2.87 1.24 -15.31
CA ALA A 210 3.63 2.48 -15.17
C ALA A 210 3.88 2.84 -13.70
N PHE A 211 2.89 2.70 -12.83
CA PHE A 211 3.07 2.89 -11.39
C PHE A 211 4.06 1.88 -10.80
N ARG A 212 4.07 0.65 -11.35
CA ARG A 212 5.01 -0.36 -10.89
C ARG A 212 6.43 -0.10 -11.31
N ASP A 213 6.60 0.49 -12.49
CA ASP A 213 7.89 0.84 -13.08
C ASP A 213 8.42 2.20 -12.62
N LEU A 214 7.63 2.98 -11.88
CA LEU A 214 8.06 4.29 -11.37
C LEU A 214 9.30 4.21 -10.45
N ILE A 215 9.58 3.03 -9.89
CA ILE A 215 10.81 2.75 -9.13
C ILE A 215 11.98 2.32 -10.03
N SER A 216 11.71 1.78 -11.20
CA SER A 216 12.70 1.25 -12.14
C SER A 216 13.37 2.33 -13.00
N LEU A 217 12.90 3.57 -12.96
CA LEU A 217 13.50 4.71 -13.69
C LEU A 217 14.79 5.25 -13.01
N ARG A 218 15.64 4.34 -12.52
CA ARG A 218 17.02 4.67 -12.16
C ARG A 218 17.99 4.04 -13.16
N GLU A 219 18.40 4.86 -14.11
CA GLU A 219 19.83 5.07 -14.46
C GLU A 219 20.13 6.57 -14.40
#